data_AF-A0A7S3SH88-F1
#
_entry.id   AF-A0A7S3SH88-F1
#
_cell.length_a   1.000
_cell.length_b   1.000
_cell.length_c   1.000
_cell.angle_alpha   90.00
_cell.angle_beta   90.00
_cell.angle_gamma   90.00
#
_symmetry.space_group_name_H-M   'P 1'
#
loop_
_entity.id
_entity.type
_entity.pdbx_description
1 polymer ?
#
loop_
_entity_poly.entity_id
_entity_poly.type
_entity_poly.pdbx_seq_one_letter_code
_entity_poly.pdbx_strand_id
1 'polypeptide(L)'
;MVESLYRAHGADHAAMQANKLLSLVFVFDGRSVLLGLKKRGFGQGKYNGFGGKLEAGEVMRACAARELREEAGLSVPAAALVRRGVLNFHMLADSGMKGADGTIASRLEVHVYSCSLGDAEGEVAESEEMAPRWWGCDQVPIGQMWADDAHWLPHVLAGGDVIGDFTFADQATLVSHSLDKLPPGAMQLDEHRTRRLRVDHLVYGVPGSLDEACAAFEAATGVAPTKGGVHKGLGTHNAIVALGGAEDGSCGASCGYLELLALDPAQQPRPERVWMAMESVAARGEPRLVTWAHTPARGLEACAAAAAAAGYQPGDVQSFSRQTPDGRTLQWQLAYRHYTEAMLPSDGLVPFLIEWAPSCAAFTPAASAPRGIELLSLRAESAAPLEASASLAALGIEASDLLAQPAGAAPCSSRLVARLRTPKGVVEL
;
A
#
# COMPACT_ATOMS: atom_id res chain seq x y z
N MET A 1 -15.21 35.20 -34.16
CA MET A 1 -14.97 33.81 -34.62
C MET A 1 -13.72 33.33 -33.90
N VAL A 2 -13.92 32.83 -32.68
CA VAL A 2 -13.08 32.08 -31.70
C VAL A 2 -13.61 32.53 -30.33
N GLU A 3 -14.87 32.20 -30.03
CA GLU A 3 -15.48 32.37 -28.69
C GLU A 3 -16.80 31.58 -28.52
N SER A 4 -16.98 30.47 -29.25
CA SER A 4 -18.24 29.71 -29.25
C SER A 4 -18.08 28.19 -29.12
N LEU A 5 -17.08 27.70 -28.38
CA LEU A 5 -16.90 26.27 -28.12
C LEU A 5 -16.76 25.89 -26.63
N TYR A 6 -17.11 26.78 -25.70
CA TYR A 6 -17.01 26.50 -24.25
C TYR A 6 -18.31 26.67 -23.44
N ARG A 7 -19.48 26.72 -24.09
CA ARG A 7 -20.78 26.73 -23.37
C ARG A 7 -21.83 25.87 -24.05
N ALA A 8 -21.79 24.57 -23.78
CA ALA A 8 -22.94 23.68 -23.68
C ALA A 8 -22.43 22.36 -23.08
N HIS A 9 -23.21 21.76 -22.17
CA HIS A 9 -22.85 20.70 -21.20
C HIS A 9 -22.09 21.30 -20.00
N GLY A 10 -22.74 21.95 -19.03
CA GLY A 10 -23.90 21.41 -18.31
C GLY A 10 -23.36 20.39 -17.32
N ALA A 11 -23.43 20.73 -16.03
CA ALA A 11 -22.92 19.94 -14.93
C ALA A 11 -23.17 18.44 -15.10
N ASP A 12 -22.11 17.66 -15.15
CA ASP A 12 -22.12 16.31 -14.65
C ASP A 12 -20.87 16.15 -13.80
N HIS A 13 -21.07 16.11 -12.49
CA HIS A 13 -20.14 15.44 -11.60
C HIS A 13 -20.06 13.99 -12.08
N ALA A 14 -19.16 13.71 -13.03
CA ALA A 14 -18.77 12.35 -13.30
C ALA A 14 -18.16 11.83 -11.99
N ALA A 15 -18.97 11.11 -11.22
CA ALA A 15 -18.52 10.29 -10.12
C ALA A 15 -17.22 9.61 -10.58
N MET A 16 -16.11 9.85 -9.88
CA MET A 16 -14.92 9.03 -10.04
C MET A 16 -15.37 7.58 -9.84
N GLN A 17 -15.58 6.85 -10.95
CA GLN A 17 -15.95 5.45 -10.88
C GLN A 17 -14.80 4.73 -10.19
N ALA A 18 -15.10 4.12 -9.05
CA ALA A 18 -14.15 3.33 -8.29
C ALA A 18 -13.47 2.30 -9.20
N ASN A 19 -12.16 2.10 -9.03
CA ASN A 19 -11.42 1.06 -9.73
C ASN A 19 -12.12 -0.28 -9.50
N LYS A 20 -12.28 -1.09 -10.56
CA LYS A 20 -12.65 -2.50 -10.35
C LYS A 20 -11.39 -3.26 -10.00
N LEU A 21 -11.41 -3.92 -8.84
CA LEU A 21 -10.32 -4.78 -8.44
C LEU A 21 -10.48 -6.19 -8.97
N LEU A 22 -9.36 -6.75 -9.41
CA LEU A 22 -9.28 -8.13 -9.85
C LEU A 22 -8.06 -8.82 -9.27
N SER A 23 -8.16 -10.14 -9.14
CA SER A 23 -7.02 -11.03 -8.96
C SER A 23 -6.56 -11.60 -10.30
N LEU A 24 -5.31 -12.02 -10.37
CA LEU A 24 -4.78 -12.82 -11.48
C LEU A 24 -3.68 -13.75 -10.95
N VAL A 25 -3.80 -15.05 -11.19
CA VAL A 25 -2.94 -16.09 -10.62
C VAL A 25 -2.27 -16.91 -11.72
N PHE A 26 -0.96 -17.07 -11.59
CA PHE A 26 -0.15 -17.97 -12.43
C PHE A 26 0.35 -19.16 -11.61
N VAL A 27 -0.02 -20.37 -12.02
CA VAL A 27 0.39 -21.61 -11.35
C VAL A 27 1.61 -22.19 -12.07
N PHE A 28 2.65 -22.55 -11.33
CA PHE A 28 3.90 -23.10 -11.88
C PHE A 28 4.13 -24.55 -11.45
N ASP A 29 4.58 -25.40 -12.38
CA ASP A 29 5.05 -26.77 -12.08
C ASP A 29 6.59 -26.89 -12.05
N GLY A 30 7.27 -25.74 -11.95
CA GLY A 30 8.72 -25.60 -12.08
C GLY A 30 9.08 -24.77 -13.30
N ARG A 31 9.06 -25.38 -14.50
CA ARG A 31 9.43 -24.70 -15.76
C ARG A 31 8.26 -24.41 -16.68
N SER A 32 7.07 -24.86 -16.32
CA SER A 32 5.84 -24.59 -17.06
C SER A 32 4.91 -23.74 -16.20
N VAL A 33 4.06 -22.99 -16.89
CA VAL A 33 2.99 -22.19 -16.32
C VAL A 33 1.64 -22.69 -16.86
N LEU A 34 0.64 -22.76 -16.00
CA LEU A 34 -0.73 -23.07 -16.39
C LEU A 34 -1.43 -21.79 -16.84
N LEU A 35 -1.96 -21.80 -18.05
CA LEU A 35 -2.79 -20.72 -18.60
C LEU A 35 -4.14 -21.28 -19.04
N GLY A 36 -5.22 -20.51 -18.91
CA GLY A 36 -6.52 -20.87 -19.46
C GLY A 36 -6.84 -20.11 -20.73
N LEU A 37 -7.34 -20.80 -21.75
CA LEU A 37 -8.00 -20.14 -22.88
C LEU A 37 -9.39 -19.70 -22.42
N LYS A 38 -9.66 -18.40 -22.46
CA LYS A 38 -10.92 -17.83 -22.01
C LYS A 38 -12.04 -18.13 -23.02
N LYS A 39 -13.07 -18.86 -22.58
CA LYS A 39 -14.17 -19.34 -23.44
C LYS A 39 -15.33 -18.36 -23.56
N ARG A 40 -15.53 -17.49 -22.56
CA ARG A 40 -16.61 -16.50 -22.53
C ARG A 40 -16.19 -15.21 -21.81
N GLY A 41 -16.95 -14.14 -22.01
CA GLY A 41 -16.78 -12.87 -21.30
C GLY A 41 -15.63 -11.98 -21.83
N PHE A 42 -15.21 -11.03 -21.01
CA PHE A 42 -14.17 -10.06 -21.36
C PHE A 42 -12.81 -10.75 -21.55
N GLY A 43 -12.21 -10.61 -22.73
CA GLY A 43 -10.99 -11.33 -23.12
C GLY A 43 -11.19 -12.71 -23.72
N GLN A 44 -12.42 -13.05 -24.15
CA GLN A 44 -12.70 -14.31 -24.86
C GLN A 44 -11.72 -14.56 -26.03
N GLY A 45 -11.26 -15.81 -26.16
CA GLY A 45 -10.33 -16.24 -27.19
C GLY A 45 -8.86 -15.97 -26.89
N LYS A 46 -8.54 -15.35 -25.74
CA LYS A 46 -7.15 -15.13 -25.30
C LYS A 46 -6.76 -16.12 -24.21
N TYR A 47 -5.47 -16.46 -24.17
CA TYR A 47 -4.87 -17.14 -23.02
C TYR A 47 -4.60 -16.14 -21.90
N ASN A 48 -4.80 -16.55 -20.65
CA ASN A 48 -4.48 -15.76 -19.47
C ASN A 48 -4.17 -16.64 -18.25
N GLY A 49 -3.70 -16.03 -17.16
CA GLY A 49 -3.80 -16.63 -15.82
C GLY A 49 -5.26 -16.71 -15.34
N PHE A 50 -5.45 -17.17 -14.12
CA PHE A 50 -6.78 -17.41 -13.52
C PHE A 50 -7.14 -16.31 -12.54
N GLY A 51 -8.34 -15.76 -12.60
CA GLY A 51 -8.68 -14.64 -11.76
C GLY A 51 -9.95 -13.92 -12.15
N GLY A 52 -10.44 -13.12 -11.21
CA GLY A 52 -11.71 -12.44 -11.36
C GLY A 52 -11.88 -11.33 -10.35
N LYS A 53 -13.12 -10.90 -10.17
CA LYS A 53 -13.43 -9.68 -9.43
C LYS A 53 -13.42 -9.96 -7.94
N LEU A 54 -12.95 -8.98 -7.17
CA LEU A 54 -13.08 -9.03 -5.72
C LEU A 54 -14.56 -8.88 -5.31
N GLU A 55 -15.03 -9.76 -4.44
CA GLU A 55 -16.39 -9.70 -3.89
C GLU A 55 -16.46 -8.90 -2.58
N ALA A 56 -17.67 -8.43 -2.24
CA ALA A 56 -17.88 -7.65 -1.03
C ALA A 56 -17.52 -8.43 0.24
N GLY A 57 -16.65 -7.87 1.07
CA GLY A 57 -16.18 -8.51 2.31
C GLY A 57 -15.07 -9.55 2.12
N GLU A 58 -14.64 -9.79 0.88
CA GLU A 58 -13.52 -10.67 0.55
C GLU A 58 -12.19 -9.90 0.57
N VAL A 59 -11.09 -10.58 0.89
CA VAL A 59 -9.73 -10.02 0.76
C VAL A 59 -9.09 -10.51 -0.54
N MET A 60 -8.22 -9.70 -1.15
CA MET A 60 -7.68 -9.99 -2.49
C MET A 60 -7.03 -11.38 -2.65
N ARG A 61 -6.28 -11.86 -1.65
CA ARG A 61 -5.70 -13.22 -1.67
C ARG A 61 -6.76 -14.33 -1.58
N ALA A 62 -7.86 -14.08 -0.87
CA ALA A 62 -8.97 -15.03 -0.81
C ALA A 62 -9.71 -15.07 -2.16
N CYS A 63 -9.92 -13.91 -2.79
CA CYS A 63 -10.42 -13.81 -4.17
C CYS A 63 -9.55 -14.60 -5.14
N ALA A 64 -8.24 -14.38 -5.13
CA ALA A 64 -7.30 -15.10 -5.97
C ALA A 64 -7.39 -16.64 -5.79
N ALA A 65 -7.51 -17.12 -4.55
CA ALA A 65 -7.67 -18.55 -4.26
C ALA A 65 -9.03 -19.10 -4.71
N ARG A 66 -10.12 -18.33 -4.53
CA ARG A 66 -11.47 -18.69 -4.98
C ARG A 66 -11.54 -18.80 -6.50
N GLU A 67 -11.08 -17.77 -7.21
CA GLU A 67 -11.10 -17.69 -8.67
C GLU A 67 -10.24 -18.81 -9.29
N LEU A 68 -9.06 -19.10 -8.72
CA LEU A 68 -8.24 -20.23 -9.18
C LEU A 68 -8.99 -21.58 -9.04
N ARG A 69 -9.73 -21.77 -7.94
CA ARG A 69 -10.53 -22.98 -7.74
C ARG A 69 -11.66 -23.08 -8.75
N GLU A 70 -12.37 -21.98 -8.99
CA GLU A 70 -13.53 -21.94 -9.88
C GLU A 70 -13.13 -22.11 -11.36
N GLU A 71 -12.04 -21.48 -11.78
CA GLU A 71 -11.62 -21.47 -13.19
C GLU A 71 -10.74 -22.66 -13.58
N ALA A 72 -9.96 -23.22 -12.64
CA ALA A 72 -8.96 -24.27 -12.91
C ALA A 72 -9.12 -25.54 -12.06
N GLY A 73 -10.02 -25.58 -11.09
CA GLY A 73 -10.22 -26.74 -10.19
C GLY A 73 -9.17 -26.88 -9.08
N LEU A 74 -8.23 -25.93 -8.96
CA LEU A 74 -7.12 -26.00 -8.01
C LEU A 74 -7.42 -25.21 -6.72
N SER A 75 -7.33 -25.87 -5.58
CA SER A 75 -7.48 -25.25 -4.26
C SER A 75 -6.10 -24.98 -3.66
N VAL A 76 -5.78 -23.71 -3.41
CA VAL A 76 -4.51 -23.30 -2.79
C VAL A 76 -4.79 -22.51 -1.52
N PRO A 77 -4.07 -22.75 -0.40
CA PRO A 77 -4.17 -21.87 0.75
C PRO A 77 -3.79 -20.43 0.36
N ALA A 78 -4.59 -19.44 0.76
CA ALA A 78 -4.32 -18.02 0.42
C ALA A 78 -2.94 -17.52 0.90
N ALA A 79 -2.36 -18.18 1.92
CA ALA A 79 -1.01 -17.90 2.41
C ALA A 79 0.12 -18.41 1.48
N ALA A 80 -0.15 -19.42 0.64
CA ALA A 80 0.80 -19.96 -0.34
C ALA A 80 0.83 -19.15 -1.65
N LEU A 81 -0.14 -18.25 -1.87
CA LEU A 81 -0.09 -17.30 -2.97
C LEU A 81 1.01 -16.26 -2.73
N VAL A 82 1.91 -16.13 -3.69
CA VAL A 82 2.99 -15.14 -3.70
C VAL A 82 2.55 -13.96 -4.54
N ARG A 83 2.48 -12.76 -3.97
CA ARG A 83 2.18 -11.54 -4.74
C ARG A 83 3.36 -11.22 -5.67
N ARG A 84 3.06 -11.05 -6.95
CA ARG A 84 4.03 -10.78 -8.02
C ARG A 84 3.94 -9.39 -8.58
N GLY A 85 2.84 -8.69 -8.37
CA GLY A 85 2.73 -7.34 -8.87
C GLY A 85 1.34 -6.77 -8.84
N VAL A 86 1.22 -5.53 -9.27
CA VAL A 86 -0.07 -4.91 -9.57
C VAL A 86 -0.01 -4.13 -10.86
N LEU A 87 -1.07 -4.30 -11.65
CA LEU A 87 -1.23 -3.71 -12.97
C LEU A 87 -2.51 -2.86 -12.98
N ASN A 88 -2.37 -1.58 -13.29
CA ASN A 88 -3.49 -0.67 -13.49
C ASN A 88 -3.81 -0.58 -14.98
N PHE A 89 -5.07 -0.78 -15.34
CA PHE A 89 -5.55 -0.66 -16.72
C PHE A 89 -6.53 0.49 -16.83
N HIS A 90 -6.25 1.39 -17.77
CA HIS A 90 -7.12 2.49 -18.16
C HIS A 90 -7.69 2.21 -19.54
N MET A 91 -8.96 1.85 -19.60
CA MET A 91 -9.69 1.66 -20.85
C MET A 91 -10.33 3.00 -21.23
N LEU A 92 -10.05 3.49 -22.45
CA LEU A 92 -10.77 4.65 -22.96
C LEU A 92 -12.28 4.36 -23.02
N ALA A 93 -13.10 5.41 -22.86
CA ALA A 93 -14.56 5.27 -22.82
C ALA A 93 -15.05 4.44 -24.03
N ASP A 94 -16.07 3.60 -23.80
CA ASP A 94 -16.68 2.65 -24.75
C ASP A 94 -15.96 1.30 -24.95
N SER A 95 -14.74 1.11 -24.42
CA SER A 95 -14.02 -0.17 -24.53
C SER A 95 -13.75 -0.91 -23.21
N GLY A 96 -14.13 -0.31 -22.09
CA GLY A 96 -13.95 -0.90 -20.76
C GLY A 96 -14.85 -2.11 -20.44
N MET A 97 -14.68 -2.66 -19.24
CA MET A 97 -15.43 -3.84 -18.82
C MET A 97 -16.85 -3.47 -18.38
N LYS A 98 -17.84 -3.93 -19.15
CA LYS A 98 -19.27 -3.76 -18.83
C LYS A 98 -19.64 -4.50 -17.54
N GLY A 99 -20.24 -3.77 -16.60
CA GLY A 99 -20.91 -4.30 -15.42
C GLY A 99 -22.26 -4.92 -15.77
N ALA A 100 -22.82 -5.67 -14.82
CA ALA A 100 -24.14 -6.29 -14.98
C ALA A 100 -25.27 -5.24 -15.10
N ASP A 101 -25.04 -4.02 -14.61
CA ASP A 101 -25.91 -2.85 -14.68
C ASP A 101 -25.73 -2.02 -15.98
N GLY A 102 -24.85 -2.47 -16.90
CA GLY A 102 -24.54 -1.76 -18.13
C GLY A 102 -23.46 -0.67 -18.01
N THR A 103 -22.92 -0.43 -16.81
CA THR A 103 -21.84 0.55 -16.61
C THR A 103 -20.51 0.07 -17.20
N ILE A 104 -19.77 0.93 -17.88
CA ILE A 104 -18.43 0.60 -18.39
C ILE A 104 -17.41 1.01 -17.34
N ALA A 105 -16.70 0.06 -16.75
CA ALA A 105 -15.54 0.38 -15.93
C ALA A 105 -14.34 0.66 -16.82
N SER A 106 -13.90 1.92 -16.78
CA SER A 106 -12.72 2.42 -17.49
C SER A 106 -11.42 2.24 -16.72
N ARG A 107 -11.46 1.81 -15.45
CA ARG A 107 -10.28 1.60 -14.60
C ARG A 107 -10.33 0.24 -13.92
N LEU A 108 -9.31 -0.58 -14.16
CA LEU A 108 -9.14 -1.88 -13.54
C LEU A 108 -7.81 -1.89 -12.78
N GLU A 109 -7.78 -2.49 -11.60
CA GLU A 109 -6.54 -2.74 -10.86
C GLU A 109 -6.43 -4.25 -10.60
N VAL A 110 -5.41 -4.87 -11.20
CA VAL A 110 -5.21 -6.31 -11.20
C VAL A 110 -4.05 -6.66 -10.29
N HIS A 111 -4.33 -7.44 -9.24
CA HIS A 111 -3.33 -7.95 -8.31
C HIS A 111 -2.84 -9.30 -8.79
N VAL A 112 -1.57 -9.35 -9.20
CA VAL A 112 -0.93 -10.54 -9.78
C VAL A 112 -0.33 -11.39 -8.67
N TYR A 113 -0.63 -12.67 -8.68
CA TYR A 113 -0.10 -13.70 -7.78
C TYR A 113 0.49 -14.86 -8.56
N SER A 114 1.29 -15.66 -7.87
CA SER A 114 1.73 -16.97 -8.33
C SER A 114 1.68 -18.00 -7.21
N CYS A 115 1.57 -19.27 -7.55
CA CYS A 115 1.81 -20.38 -6.62
C CYS A 115 2.52 -21.54 -7.31
N SER A 116 3.09 -22.44 -6.51
CA SER A 116 3.53 -23.76 -6.98
C SER A 116 2.34 -24.70 -7.08
N LEU A 117 2.31 -25.54 -8.13
CA LEU A 117 1.37 -26.65 -8.22
C LEU A 117 1.50 -27.60 -7.02
N GLY A 118 2.69 -27.73 -6.44
CA GLY A 118 2.93 -28.55 -5.25
C GLY A 118 2.26 -28.02 -3.98
N ASP A 119 1.82 -26.75 -3.96
CA ASP A 119 1.08 -26.14 -2.85
C ASP A 119 -0.45 -26.22 -3.07
N ALA A 120 -0.90 -26.77 -4.20
CA ALA A 120 -2.30 -26.86 -4.58
C ALA A 120 -2.84 -28.29 -4.39
N GLU A 121 -4.11 -28.35 -3.99
CA GLU A 121 -4.92 -29.58 -3.95
C GLU A 121 -5.93 -29.58 -5.10
N GLY A 122 -6.29 -30.77 -5.56
CA GLY A 122 -7.21 -30.95 -6.70
C GLY A 122 -6.49 -31.23 -8.02
N GLU A 123 -7.28 -31.38 -9.08
CA GLU A 123 -6.78 -31.63 -10.43
C GLU A 123 -7.17 -30.48 -11.35
N VAL A 124 -6.29 -30.17 -12.30
CA VAL A 124 -6.56 -29.15 -13.31
C VAL A 124 -7.77 -29.58 -14.13
N ALA A 125 -8.82 -28.78 -14.09
CA ALA A 125 -10.08 -29.07 -14.77
C ALA A 125 -10.55 -27.90 -15.63
N GLU A 126 -11.12 -28.21 -16.78
CA GLU A 126 -11.82 -27.23 -17.61
C GLU A 126 -13.13 -26.80 -16.92
N SER A 127 -13.34 -25.50 -16.79
CA SER A 127 -14.55 -24.89 -16.24
C SER A 127 -15.46 -24.39 -17.36
N GLU A 128 -16.62 -23.80 -17.07
CA GLU A 128 -17.40 -23.12 -18.12
C GLU A 128 -16.64 -21.91 -18.72
N GLU A 129 -15.72 -21.31 -17.97
CA GLU A 129 -15.09 -20.04 -18.31
C GLU A 129 -13.72 -20.22 -18.99
N MET A 130 -12.95 -21.22 -18.55
CA MET A 130 -11.55 -21.38 -18.89
C MET A 130 -11.25 -22.80 -19.31
N ALA A 131 -10.41 -22.95 -20.34
CA ALA A 131 -9.82 -24.22 -20.75
C ALA A 131 -8.31 -24.23 -20.43
N PRO A 132 -7.89 -24.80 -19.28
CA PRO A 132 -6.51 -24.81 -18.84
C PRO A 132 -5.57 -25.60 -19.75
N ARG A 133 -4.33 -25.11 -19.89
CA ARG A 133 -3.25 -25.74 -20.64
C ARG A 133 -1.90 -25.32 -20.08
N TRP A 134 -0.99 -26.29 -19.98
CA TRP A 134 0.41 -26.03 -19.61
C TRP A 134 1.22 -25.51 -20.79
N TRP A 135 2.09 -24.54 -20.50
CA TRP A 135 3.04 -23.95 -21.44
C TRP A 135 4.41 -23.86 -20.77
N GLY A 136 5.49 -24.15 -21.49
CA GLY A 136 6.83 -23.80 -21.01
C GLY A 136 6.92 -22.29 -20.80
N CYS A 137 7.59 -21.83 -19.74
CA CYS A 137 7.68 -20.39 -19.43
C CYS A 137 8.32 -19.56 -20.57
N ASP A 138 9.14 -20.18 -21.41
CA ASP A 138 9.76 -19.60 -22.61
C ASP A 138 8.93 -19.78 -23.90
N GLN A 139 7.80 -20.49 -23.83
CA GLN A 139 6.92 -20.86 -24.94
C GLN A 139 5.48 -20.35 -24.78
N VAL A 140 5.25 -19.46 -23.80
CA VAL A 140 3.95 -18.83 -23.58
C VAL A 140 3.48 -18.12 -24.86
N PRO A 141 2.20 -18.30 -25.26
CA PRO A 141 1.71 -17.85 -26.56
C PRO A 141 1.35 -16.36 -26.53
N ILE A 142 2.33 -15.47 -26.27
CA ILE A 142 2.13 -14.02 -26.08
C ILE A 142 1.25 -13.38 -27.17
N GLY A 143 1.40 -13.79 -28.43
CA GLY A 143 0.57 -13.27 -29.54
C GLY A 143 -0.92 -13.66 -29.48
N GLN A 144 -1.31 -14.58 -28.60
CA GLN A 144 -2.69 -14.99 -28.31
C GLN A 144 -3.15 -14.52 -26.91
N MET A 145 -2.40 -13.64 -26.28
CA MET A 145 -2.69 -13.09 -24.96
C MET A 145 -3.09 -11.61 -25.06
N TRP A 146 -3.16 -10.89 -23.95
CA TRP A 146 -3.36 -9.44 -23.99
C TRP A 146 -2.10 -8.73 -24.48
N ALA A 147 -2.27 -7.56 -25.11
CA ALA A 147 -1.13 -6.84 -25.71
C ALA A 147 -0.12 -6.37 -24.65
N ASP A 148 -0.57 -6.06 -23.44
CA ASP A 148 0.27 -5.69 -22.31
C ASP A 148 1.11 -6.85 -21.79
N ASP A 149 0.63 -8.11 -21.90
CA ASP A 149 1.32 -9.29 -21.38
C ASP A 149 2.74 -9.42 -21.95
N ALA A 150 2.97 -8.98 -23.19
CA ALA A 150 4.30 -8.94 -23.81
C ALA A 150 5.32 -8.09 -23.03
N HIS A 151 4.87 -7.10 -22.26
CA HIS A 151 5.71 -6.13 -21.56
C HIS A 151 6.12 -6.61 -20.16
N TRP A 152 5.19 -7.21 -19.41
CA TRP A 152 5.35 -7.52 -17.99
C TRP A 152 5.45 -9.03 -17.70
N LEU A 153 4.70 -9.88 -18.41
CA LEU A 153 4.58 -11.30 -18.08
C LEU A 153 5.91 -12.05 -18.19
N PRO A 154 6.78 -11.84 -19.22
CA PRO A 154 8.08 -12.50 -19.27
C PRO A 154 8.95 -12.27 -18.03
N HIS A 155 8.82 -11.09 -17.40
CA HIS A 155 9.54 -10.77 -16.16
C HIS A 155 8.99 -11.57 -14.96
N VAL A 156 7.66 -11.70 -14.86
CA VAL A 156 7.00 -12.52 -13.83
C VAL A 156 7.29 -14.01 -14.03
N LEU A 157 7.30 -14.51 -15.27
CA LEU A 157 7.64 -15.89 -15.61
C LEU A 157 9.11 -16.22 -15.29
N ALA A 158 10.00 -15.23 -15.31
CA ALA A 158 11.38 -15.35 -14.85
C ALA A 158 11.52 -15.25 -13.31
N GLY A 159 10.40 -15.11 -12.59
CA GLY A 159 10.33 -15.03 -11.13
C GLY A 159 10.42 -13.60 -10.56
N GLY A 160 10.54 -12.58 -11.41
CA GLY A 160 10.55 -11.18 -11.03
C GLY A 160 9.17 -10.66 -10.64
N ASP A 161 9.14 -9.45 -10.09
CA ASP A 161 7.90 -8.78 -9.71
C ASP A 161 7.68 -7.51 -10.54
N VAL A 162 6.44 -7.00 -10.61
CA VAL A 162 6.09 -5.87 -11.49
C VAL A 162 5.12 -4.87 -10.87
N ILE A 163 5.25 -3.61 -11.27
CA ILE A 163 4.20 -2.61 -11.12
C ILE A 163 4.02 -1.95 -12.47
N GLY A 164 2.79 -1.92 -13.00
CA GLY A 164 2.56 -1.35 -14.33
C GLY A 164 1.27 -0.57 -14.42
N ASP A 165 1.26 0.41 -15.33
CA ASP A 165 0.08 1.15 -15.75
C ASP A 165 -0.03 1.02 -17.26
N PHE A 166 -1.20 0.67 -17.77
CA PHE A 166 -1.45 0.41 -19.18
C PHE A 166 -2.72 1.14 -19.61
N THR A 167 -2.65 1.92 -20.68
CA THR A 167 -3.82 2.57 -21.28
C THR A 167 -4.18 1.89 -22.57
N PHE A 168 -5.42 1.45 -22.69
CA PHE A 168 -5.96 0.77 -23.85
C PHE A 168 -7.04 1.62 -24.53
N ALA A 169 -6.95 1.76 -25.85
CA ALA A 169 -8.03 2.36 -26.63
C ALA A 169 -9.20 1.38 -26.77
N ASP A 170 -8.89 0.10 -26.94
CA ASP A 170 -9.82 -1.01 -27.04
C ASP A 170 -9.22 -2.31 -26.46
N GLN A 171 -9.91 -3.46 -26.59
CA GLN A 171 -9.39 -4.72 -26.05
C GLN A 171 -8.14 -5.26 -26.77
N ALA A 172 -7.66 -4.63 -27.84
CA ALA A 172 -6.49 -5.04 -28.62
C ALA A 172 -5.39 -3.96 -28.65
N THR A 173 -5.75 -2.68 -28.60
CA THR A 173 -4.84 -1.56 -28.88
C THR A 173 -4.32 -0.93 -27.60
N LEU A 174 -3.06 -1.24 -27.24
CA LEU A 174 -2.33 -0.56 -26.17
C LEU A 174 -1.83 0.81 -26.67
N VAL A 175 -2.25 1.89 -26.00
CA VAL A 175 -1.93 3.29 -26.34
C VAL A 175 -0.65 3.73 -25.65
N SER A 176 -0.52 3.45 -24.36
CA SER A 176 0.64 3.82 -23.56
C SER A 176 0.82 2.87 -22.38
N HIS A 177 2.04 2.78 -21.86
CA HIS A 177 2.31 2.07 -20.62
C HIS A 177 3.50 2.65 -19.87
N SER A 178 3.52 2.42 -18.56
CA SER A 178 4.70 2.51 -17.68
C SER A 178 4.85 1.19 -16.94
N LEU A 179 6.09 0.74 -16.75
CA LEU A 179 6.36 -0.54 -16.11
C LEU A 179 7.65 -0.48 -15.30
N ASP A 180 7.52 -0.73 -14.00
CA ASP A 180 8.63 -0.99 -13.10
C ASP A 180 8.84 -2.49 -12.99
N LYS A 181 10.01 -2.96 -13.45
CA LYS A 181 10.46 -4.35 -13.25
C LYS A 181 11.26 -4.44 -11.97
N LEU A 182 10.76 -5.21 -11.02
CA LEU A 182 11.32 -5.37 -9.68
C LEU A 182 12.01 -6.74 -9.55
N PRO A 183 13.06 -6.88 -8.73
CA PRO A 183 13.69 -8.17 -8.50
C PRO A 183 12.69 -9.18 -7.88
N PRO A 184 12.94 -10.50 -8.02
CA PRO A 184 12.12 -11.53 -7.39
C PRO A 184 11.88 -11.30 -5.90
N GLY A 185 10.63 -11.36 -5.48
CA GLY A 185 10.24 -11.25 -4.08
C GLY A 185 10.23 -9.81 -3.53
N ALA A 186 10.44 -8.78 -4.34
CA ALA A 186 10.25 -7.39 -3.95
C ALA A 186 8.83 -7.15 -3.41
N MET A 187 7.79 -7.64 -4.10
CA MET A 187 6.39 -7.50 -3.69
C MET A 187 6.04 -8.37 -2.48
N GLN A 188 6.77 -9.47 -2.28
CA GLN A 188 6.58 -10.39 -1.15
C GLN A 188 7.27 -9.90 0.12
N LEU A 189 8.50 -9.39 0.00
CA LEU A 189 9.18 -8.63 1.04
C LEU A 189 8.27 -7.51 1.48
N ASP A 190 7.75 -6.72 0.55
CA ASP A 190 7.00 -5.52 0.88
C ASP A 190 5.67 -5.84 1.58
N GLU A 191 4.84 -6.77 1.10
CA GLU A 191 3.56 -7.08 1.76
C GLU A 191 3.74 -7.81 3.11
N HIS A 192 4.63 -8.82 3.18
CA HIS A 192 4.81 -9.59 4.41
C HIS A 192 5.66 -8.83 5.44
N ARG A 193 6.70 -8.09 5.04
CA ARG A 193 7.48 -7.22 5.95
C ARG A 193 6.61 -6.10 6.46
N THR A 194 5.90 -5.37 5.59
CA THR A 194 5.05 -4.25 6.03
C THR A 194 3.98 -4.72 7.01
N ARG A 195 3.38 -5.91 6.80
CA ARG A 195 2.46 -6.51 7.78
C ARG A 195 3.15 -6.91 9.09
N ARG A 196 4.37 -7.45 9.05
CA ARG A 196 5.15 -7.77 10.26
C ARG A 196 5.61 -6.53 11.02
N LEU A 197 5.88 -5.44 10.30
CA LEU A 197 6.16 -4.13 10.90
C LEU A 197 4.97 -3.57 11.67
N ARG A 198 3.73 -4.04 11.40
CA ARG A 198 2.51 -3.60 12.12
C ARG A 198 2.42 -2.07 12.25
N VAL A 199 2.61 -1.41 11.10
CA VAL A 199 2.55 0.05 10.99
C VAL A 199 1.14 0.53 11.35
N ASP A 200 1.02 1.30 12.42
CA ASP A 200 -0.22 2.02 12.75
C ASP A 200 -0.31 3.31 11.94
N HIS A 201 0.78 4.05 11.86
CA HIS A 201 0.89 5.19 10.96
C HIS A 201 2.32 5.58 10.63
N LEU A 202 2.47 6.30 9.52
CA LEU A 202 3.69 6.97 9.10
C LEU A 202 3.54 8.47 9.35
N VAL A 203 4.60 9.13 9.82
CA VAL A 203 4.61 10.58 10.05
C VAL A 203 5.43 11.25 8.95
N TYR A 204 4.76 11.98 8.06
CA TYR A 204 5.37 12.73 6.98
C TYR A 204 5.41 14.21 7.33
N GLY A 205 6.58 14.69 7.72
CA GLY A 205 6.79 16.07 8.13
C GLY A 205 7.06 16.96 6.93
N VAL A 206 6.44 18.14 6.92
CA VAL A 206 6.66 19.18 5.91
C VAL A 206 7.16 20.48 6.56
N PRO A 207 8.13 21.19 5.95
CA PRO A 207 8.65 22.45 6.50
C PRO A 207 7.71 23.64 6.26
N GLY A 208 6.79 23.53 5.29
CA GLY A 208 5.88 24.59 4.85
C GLY A 208 4.48 24.49 5.46
N SER A 209 3.50 25.06 4.75
CA SER A 209 2.09 25.04 5.17
C SER A 209 1.50 23.64 5.02
N LEU A 210 0.68 23.23 5.99
CA LEU A 210 -0.11 22.00 5.87
C LEU A 210 -1.07 22.05 4.67
N ASP A 211 -1.64 23.22 4.35
CA ASP A 211 -2.56 23.36 3.23
C ASP A 211 -1.86 23.17 1.87
N GLU A 212 -0.65 23.71 1.74
CA GLU A 212 0.19 23.50 0.54
C GLU A 212 0.62 22.04 0.43
N ALA A 213 0.97 21.41 1.55
CA ALA A 213 1.33 20.00 1.58
C ALA A 213 0.17 19.09 1.19
N CYS A 214 -1.04 19.36 1.68
CA CYS A 214 -2.24 18.62 1.28
C CYS A 214 -2.52 18.77 -0.22
N ALA A 215 -2.41 20.00 -0.77
CA ALA A 215 -2.61 20.24 -2.19
C ALA A 215 -1.54 19.55 -3.05
N ALA A 216 -0.27 19.59 -2.65
CA ALA A 216 0.81 18.89 -3.33
C ALA A 216 0.64 17.37 -3.25
N PHE A 217 0.21 16.85 -2.10
CA PHE A 217 -0.06 15.43 -1.91
C PHE A 217 -1.22 14.95 -2.80
N GLU A 218 -2.32 15.69 -2.86
CA GLU A 218 -3.45 15.38 -3.76
C GLU A 218 -3.02 15.47 -5.24
N ALA A 219 -2.20 16.46 -5.58
CA ALA A 219 -1.64 16.58 -6.93
C ALA A 219 -0.75 15.38 -7.30
N ALA A 220 0.04 14.84 -6.37
CA ALA A 220 0.91 13.71 -6.61
C ALA A 220 0.18 12.37 -6.59
N THR A 221 -0.79 12.19 -5.70
CA THR A 221 -1.42 10.88 -5.44
C THR A 221 -2.82 10.74 -6.03
N GLY A 222 -3.55 11.85 -6.19
CA GLY A 222 -4.97 11.85 -6.56
C GLY A 222 -5.92 11.63 -5.37
N VAL A 223 -5.41 11.62 -4.13
CA VAL A 223 -6.24 11.51 -2.91
C VAL A 223 -6.02 12.73 -2.03
N ALA A 224 -7.11 13.41 -1.67
CA ALA A 224 -7.09 14.56 -0.77
C ALA A 224 -6.99 14.12 0.69
N PRO A 225 -5.96 14.53 1.45
CA PRO A 225 -5.92 14.32 2.89
C PRO A 225 -7.01 15.13 3.61
N THR A 226 -7.54 14.61 4.71
CA THR A 226 -8.48 15.36 5.56
C THR A 226 -7.74 15.98 6.74
N LYS A 227 -8.02 17.25 7.04
CA LYS A 227 -7.46 17.94 8.22
C LYS A 227 -7.82 17.16 9.49
N GLY A 228 -6.80 16.86 10.28
CA GLY A 228 -6.94 16.18 11.56
C GLY A 228 -7.01 17.17 12.72
N GLY A 229 -6.15 16.96 13.72
CA GLY A 229 -6.12 17.70 14.97
C GLY A 229 -4.97 18.72 15.06
N VAL A 230 -5.08 19.53 16.10
CA VAL A 230 -4.03 20.45 16.55
C VAL A 230 -3.42 19.90 17.84
N HIS A 231 -2.09 19.74 17.87
CA HIS A 231 -1.33 19.34 19.05
C HIS A 231 -1.05 20.58 19.91
N LYS A 232 -2.07 21.02 20.66
CA LYS A 232 -2.00 22.25 21.48
C LYS A 232 -0.87 22.18 22.51
N GLY A 233 -0.02 23.20 22.53
CA GLY A 233 1.16 23.27 23.39
C GLY A 233 2.38 22.50 22.84
N LEU A 234 2.21 21.75 21.75
CA LEU A 234 3.27 20.98 21.09
C LEU A 234 3.57 21.50 19.67
N GLY A 235 2.89 22.56 19.21
CA GLY A 235 3.31 23.39 18.09
C GLY A 235 3.06 22.84 16.69
N THR A 236 2.27 21.77 16.54
CA THR A 236 1.97 21.16 15.23
C THR A 236 0.48 20.94 15.00
N HIS A 237 0.12 20.79 13.74
CA HIS A 237 -1.19 20.33 13.29
C HIS A 237 -1.03 19.34 12.14
N ASN A 238 -2.06 18.51 11.90
CA ASN A 238 -1.94 17.42 10.95
C ASN A 238 -3.11 17.30 9.96
N ALA A 239 -2.86 16.53 8.91
CA ALA A 239 -3.87 15.97 8.01
C ALA A 239 -3.59 14.47 7.81
N ILE A 240 -4.62 13.70 7.52
CA ILE A 240 -4.54 12.24 7.49
C ILE A 240 -5.17 11.64 6.24
N VAL A 241 -4.63 10.48 5.83
CA VAL A 241 -5.14 9.62 4.76
C VAL A 241 -4.87 8.15 5.14
N ALA A 242 -5.81 7.25 4.91
CA ALA A 242 -5.69 5.83 5.25
C ALA A 242 -4.74 5.11 4.26
N LEU A 243 -3.94 4.17 4.76
CA LEU A 243 -2.93 3.40 4.02
C LEU A 243 -3.44 2.02 3.56
N GLY A 244 -4.74 1.86 3.27
CA GLY A 244 -5.39 0.57 3.01
C GLY A 244 -6.21 0.48 1.73
N GLY A 245 -5.78 1.17 0.67
CA GLY A 245 -6.45 1.18 -0.63
C GLY A 245 -7.88 1.71 -0.57
N ALA A 246 -8.69 1.38 -1.58
CA ALA A 246 -10.11 1.74 -1.62
C ALA A 246 -10.96 0.79 -0.74
N GLU A 247 -12.23 1.13 -0.51
CA GLU A 247 -13.20 0.30 0.26
C GLU A 247 -13.67 -0.95 -0.49
N ASP A 248 -12.83 -1.46 -1.38
CA ASP A 248 -13.11 -2.60 -2.23
C ASP A 248 -12.58 -3.92 -1.65
N GLY A 249 -11.78 -3.86 -0.57
CA GLY A 249 -11.22 -5.03 0.11
C GLY A 249 -9.83 -5.45 -0.37
N SER A 250 -9.20 -4.70 -1.29
CA SER A 250 -7.85 -4.99 -1.82
C SER A 250 -6.81 -5.22 -0.74
N CYS A 251 -6.86 -4.41 0.33
CA CYS A 251 -5.74 -4.25 1.26
C CYS A 251 -5.97 -4.90 2.63
N GLY A 252 -7.16 -5.43 2.88
CA GLY A 252 -7.57 -5.89 4.22
C GLY A 252 -7.85 -4.74 5.19
N ALA A 253 -8.62 -5.03 6.24
CA ALA A 253 -9.21 -4.03 7.15
C ALA A 253 -8.25 -3.33 8.13
N SER A 254 -6.93 -3.47 7.99
CA SER A 254 -5.95 -2.95 8.96
C SER A 254 -4.64 -2.57 8.28
N CYS A 255 -4.71 -1.54 7.45
CA CYS A 255 -3.51 -0.81 7.06
C CYS A 255 -3.64 0.58 7.67
N GLY A 256 -2.59 1.06 8.31
CA GLY A 256 -2.56 2.27 9.12
C GLY A 256 -2.98 3.57 8.42
N TYR A 257 -2.44 4.71 8.83
CA TYR A 257 -2.65 5.96 8.13
C TYR A 257 -1.33 6.70 7.88
N LEU A 258 -1.31 7.63 6.93
CA LEU A 258 -0.25 8.59 6.75
C LEU A 258 -0.69 9.89 7.39
N GLU A 259 0.15 10.41 8.29
CA GLU A 259 -0.03 11.69 8.95
C GLU A 259 0.88 12.73 8.29
N LEU A 260 0.30 13.67 7.54
CA LEU A 260 0.99 14.86 7.10
C LEU A 260 1.06 15.82 8.28
N LEU A 261 2.26 16.22 8.68
CA LEU A 261 2.50 17.03 9.87
C LEU A 261 3.25 18.32 9.53
N ALA A 262 2.72 19.44 9.98
CA ALA A 262 3.35 20.76 9.80
C ALA A 262 3.38 21.54 11.13
N LEU A 263 4.23 22.56 11.19
CA LEU A 263 4.23 23.53 12.28
C LEU A 263 2.93 24.34 12.26
N ASP A 264 2.28 24.48 13.41
CA ASP A 264 1.05 25.26 13.52
C ASP A 264 1.37 26.75 13.71
N PRO A 265 1.09 27.62 12.73
CA PRO A 265 1.40 29.05 12.83
C PRO A 265 0.61 29.77 13.91
N ALA A 266 -0.50 29.19 14.39
CA ALA A 266 -1.33 29.76 15.45
C ALA A 266 -0.74 29.55 16.86
N GLN A 267 0.26 28.67 17.01
CA GLN A 267 0.89 28.37 18.29
C GLN A 267 2.20 29.16 18.46
N GLN A 268 2.06 30.45 18.77
CA GLN A 268 3.17 31.34 19.09
C GLN A 268 3.16 31.78 20.57
N PRO A 269 4.33 31.88 21.23
CA PRO A 269 5.66 31.49 20.73
C PRO A 269 5.78 29.97 20.54
N ARG A 270 6.70 29.53 19.67
CA ARG A 270 6.92 28.09 19.47
C ARG A 270 7.36 27.45 20.78
N PRO A 271 6.86 26.24 21.10
CA PRO A 271 7.34 25.50 22.25
C PRO A 271 8.83 25.16 22.06
N GLU A 272 9.55 25.02 23.18
CA GLU A 272 10.98 24.65 23.18
C GLU A 272 11.21 23.28 22.53
N ARG A 273 10.23 22.37 22.66
CA ARG A 273 10.18 21.08 21.96
C ARG A 273 8.89 20.98 21.17
N VAL A 274 9.03 20.81 19.87
CA VAL A 274 7.94 20.61 18.92
C VAL A 274 7.67 19.12 18.78
N TRP A 275 6.38 18.80 18.65
CA TRP A 275 5.91 17.45 18.44
C TRP A 275 6.63 16.76 17.27
N MET A 276 6.95 15.48 17.43
CA MET A 276 7.58 14.63 16.40
C MET A 276 8.92 15.15 15.87
N ALA A 277 9.67 15.91 16.67
CA ALA A 277 10.96 16.49 16.28
C ALA A 277 10.91 17.27 14.95
N MET A 278 9.80 17.99 14.71
CA MET A 278 9.60 18.77 13.48
C MET A 278 10.64 19.88 13.27
N GLU A 279 11.42 20.23 14.29
CA GLU A 279 12.60 21.08 14.16
C GLU A 279 13.64 20.47 13.21
N SER A 280 13.77 19.13 13.18
CA SER A 280 14.66 18.43 12.24
C SER A 280 14.22 18.60 10.79
N VAL A 281 12.90 18.63 10.53
CA VAL A 281 12.32 18.89 9.21
C VAL A 281 12.53 20.34 8.81
N ALA A 282 12.28 21.27 9.73
CA ALA A 282 12.51 22.69 9.50
C ALA A 282 13.99 23.01 9.22
N ALA A 283 14.93 22.33 9.91
CA ALA A 283 16.36 22.50 9.70
C ALA A 283 16.84 21.92 8.36
N ARG A 284 16.27 20.80 7.91
CA ARG A 284 16.56 20.21 6.59
C ARG A 284 15.95 21.02 5.44
N GLY A 285 14.80 21.64 5.67
CA GLY A 285 14.12 22.47 4.67
C GLY A 285 13.40 21.68 3.58
N GLU A 286 13.27 20.36 3.72
CA GLU A 286 12.60 19.46 2.79
C GLU A 286 11.64 18.50 3.51
N PRO A 287 10.54 18.08 2.86
CA PRO A 287 9.66 17.04 3.40
C PRO A 287 10.37 15.70 3.60
N ARG A 288 9.97 14.95 4.63
CA ARG A 288 10.48 13.58 4.87
C ARG A 288 9.52 12.74 5.71
N LEU A 289 9.68 11.43 5.63
CA LEU A 289 9.22 10.53 6.69
C LEU A 289 10.10 10.73 7.92
N VAL A 290 9.47 11.28 8.97
CA VAL A 290 10.13 11.69 10.21
C VAL A 290 10.28 10.51 11.16
N THR A 291 9.21 9.72 11.29
CA THR A 291 9.15 8.51 12.11
C THR A 291 7.88 7.72 11.75
N TRP A 292 7.59 6.67 12.51
CA TRP A 292 6.44 5.82 12.34
C TRP A 292 6.01 5.20 13.66
N ALA A 293 4.76 4.75 13.72
CA ALA A 293 4.16 4.14 14.89
C ALA A 293 3.98 2.64 14.70
N HIS A 294 4.36 1.85 15.70
CA HIS A 294 4.24 0.41 15.71
C HIS A 294 3.17 -0.04 16.71
N THR A 295 2.25 -0.91 16.27
CA THR A 295 1.31 -1.60 17.15
C THR A 295 1.88 -2.95 17.57
N PRO A 296 2.35 -3.10 18.82
CA PRO A 296 3.02 -4.33 19.26
C PRO A 296 2.06 -5.51 19.40
N ALA A 297 2.46 -6.67 18.89
CA ALA A 297 1.62 -7.88 18.92
C ALA A 297 1.33 -8.40 20.34
N ARG A 298 2.19 -8.08 21.32
CA ARG A 298 2.09 -8.51 22.72
C ARG A 298 1.44 -7.47 23.65
N GLY A 299 0.90 -6.39 23.10
CA GLY A 299 0.43 -5.22 23.85
C GLY A 299 1.55 -4.24 24.19
N LEU A 300 1.19 -2.97 24.42
CA LEU A 300 2.16 -1.87 24.53
C LEU A 300 3.03 -1.97 25.78
N GLU A 301 2.42 -2.19 26.95
CA GLU A 301 3.15 -2.25 28.22
C GLU A 301 4.16 -3.42 28.26
N ALA A 302 3.75 -4.60 27.79
CA ALA A 302 4.62 -5.77 27.74
C ALA A 302 5.77 -5.60 26.73
N CYS A 303 5.53 -4.91 25.61
CA CYS A 303 6.57 -4.56 24.66
C CYS A 303 7.57 -3.56 25.28
N ALA A 304 7.07 -2.51 25.93
CA ALA A 304 7.91 -1.51 26.58
C ALA A 304 8.80 -2.11 27.68
N ALA A 305 8.25 -2.99 28.52
CA ALA A 305 9.00 -3.68 29.56
C ALA A 305 10.08 -4.63 28.99
N ALA A 306 9.76 -5.36 27.91
CA ALA A 306 10.71 -6.24 27.23
C ALA A 306 11.86 -5.44 26.59
N ALA A 307 11.54 -4.31 25.97
CA ALA A 307 12.54 -3.41 25.40
C ALA A 307 13.48 -2.85 26.47
N ALA A 308 12.94 -2.40 27.61
CA ALA A 308 13.71 -1.91 28.74
C ALA A 308 14.68 -2.98 29.28
N ALA A 309 14.21 -4.24 29.40
CA ALA A 309 15.03 -5.37 29.81
C ALA A 309 16.14 -5.70 28.79
N ALA A 310 15.91 -5.42 27.50
CA ALA A 310 16.89 -5.54 26.43
C ALA A 310 17.81 -4.31 26.29
N GLY A 311 17.70 -3.31 27.18
CA GLY A 311 18.55 -2.12 27.21
C GLY A 311 18.08 -0.95 26.35
N TYR A 312 16.87 -1.01 25.77
CA TYR A 312 16.28 0.09 25.01
C TYR A 312 15.09 0.69 25.78
N GLN A 313 15.10 2.01 26.02
CA GLN A 313 13.99 2.70 26.67
C GLN A 313 13.09 3.36 25.62
N PRO A 314 11.91 2.81 25.29
CA PRO A 314 11.00 3.41 24.31
C PRO A 314 10.33 4.71 24.78
N GLY A 315 10.38 4.99 26.08
CA GLY A 315 9.71 6.11 26.76
C GLY A 315 8.62 5.62 27.71
N ASP A 316 8.18 6.51 28.60
CA ASP A 316 7.11 6.20 29.55
C ASP A 316 5.77 5.98 28.83
N VAL A 317 5.02 4.99 29.31
CA VAL A 317 3.67 4.71 28.83
C VAL A 317 2.71 5.79 29.34
N GLN A 318 2.03 6.45 28.40
CA GLN A 318 1.08 7.51 28.70
C GLN A 318 -0.25 7.26 27.99
N SER A 319 -1.35 7.56 28.67
CA SER A 319 -2.72 7.40 28.15
C SER A 319 -3.27 8.73 27.65
N PHE A 320 -3.93 8.68 26.48
CA PHE A 320 -4.49 9.84 25.81
C PHE A 320 -5.95 9.61 25.46
N SER A 321 -6.70 10.71 25.38
CA SER A 321 -8.10 10.70 24.96
C SER A 321 -8.45 12.00 24.25
N ARG A 322 -9.30 11.92 23.22
CA ARG A 322 -9.90 13.10 22.58
C ARG A 322 -11.33 12.81 22.12
N GLN A 323 -12.20 13.81 22.21
CA GLN A 323 -13.51 13.76 21.56
C GLN A 323 -13.36 14.07 20.07
N THR A 324 -14.01 13.26 19.25
CA THR A 324 -14.15 13.49 17.81
C THR A 324 -15.34 14.43 17.54
N PRO A 325 -15.40 15.08 16.36
CA PRO A 325 -16.49 16.01 16.02
C PRO A 325 -17.90 15.40 16.09
N ASP A 326 -18.01 14.08 15.92
CA ASP A 326 -19.26 13.32 16.02
C ASP A 326 -19.62 12.88 17.46
N GLY A 327 -18.88 13.34 18.47
CA GLY A 327 -19.12 13.06 19.88
C GLY A 327 -18.57 11.73 20.40
N ARG A 328 -17.93 10.91 19.56
CA ARG A 328 -17.22 9.70 20.02
C ARG A 328 -15.94 10.09 20.77
N THR A 329 -15.43 9.18 21.58
CA THR A 329 -14.18 9.38 22.33
C THR A 329 -13.13 8.40 21.85
N LEU A 330 -12.06 8.93 21.26
CA LEU A 330 -10.86 8.17 20.93
C LEU A 330 -9.99 8.04 22.16
N GLN A 331 -9.45 6.85 22.40
CA GLN A 331 -8.54 6.55 23.52
C GLN A 331 -7.39 5.68 23.02
N TRP A 332 -6.17 6.01 23.43
CA TRP A 332 -4.98 5.25 23.07
C TRP A 332 -3.87 5.43 24.11
N GLN A 333 -2.88 4.56 24.08
CA GLN A 333 -1.64 4.69 24.83
C GLN A 333 -0.47 4.90 23.88
N LEU A 334 0.56 5.63 24.34
CA LEU A 334 1.84 5.77 23.65
C LEU A 334 2.99 5.44 24.60
N ALA A 335 4.03 4.78 24.08
CA ALA A 335 5.37 4.82 24.67
C ALA A 335 6.28 5.57 23.68
N TYR A 336 6.66 6.79 24.04
CA TYR A 336 7.39 7.68 23.14
C TYR A 336 8.44 8.53 23.86
N ARG A 337 9.71 8.24 23.62
CA ARG A 337 10.83 8.93 24.28
C ARG A 337 11.03 10.39 23.89
N HIS A 338 10.45 10.88 22.79
CA HIS A 338 10.56 12.30 22.40
C HIS A 338 9.84 13.25 23.38
N TYR A 339 9.08 12.72 24.34
CA TYR A 339 8.60 13.53 25.47
C TYR A 339 9.73 14.02 26.37
N THR A 340 10.82 13.26 26.48
CA THR A 340 11.93 13.52 27.41
C THR A 340 13.24 13.80 26.69
N GLU A 341 13.41 13.28 25.48
CA GLU A 341 14.63 13.42 24.67
C GLU A 341 14.42 14.30 23.44
N ALA A 342 15.46 15.02 23.02
CA ALA A 342 15.38 15.97 21.90
C ALA A 342 15.53 15.31 20.51
N MET A 343 16.20 14.16 20.44
CA MET A 343 16.52 13.49 19.17
C MET A 343 15.70 12.23 19.01
N LEU A 344 15.21 12.00 17.78
CA LEU A 344 14.57 10.73 17.45
C LEU A 344 15.61 9.60 17.40
N PRO A 345 15.26 8.40 17.87
CA PRO A 345 16.20 7.29 17.91
C PRO A 345 16.57 6.85 16.51
N SER A 346 17.88 6.74 16.24
CA SER A 346 18.40 6.46 14.91
C SER A 346 17.81 7.38 13.82
N ASP A 347 17.61 8.67 14.11
CA ASP A 347 17.00 9.66 13.19
C ASP A 347 15.62 9.24 12.66
N GLY A 348 14.82 8.63 13.55
CA GLY A 348 13.42 8.28 13.29
C GLY A 348 13.17 6.87 12.76
N LEU A 349 14.23 6.07 12.56
CA LEU A 349 14.10 4.70 12.07
C LEU A 349 13.44 3.77 13.09
N VAL A 350 13.65 3.98 14.39
CA VAL A 350 13.01 3.19 15.44
C VAL A 350 11.64 3.79 15.74
N PRO A 351 10.55 3.02 15.66
CA PRO A 351 9.21 3.53 15.90
C PRO A 351 8.97 3.84 17.36
N PHE A 352 7.95 4.65 17.61
CA PHE A 352 7.29 4.69 18.91
C PHE A 352 6.15 3.68 18.96
N LEU A 353 5.73 3.31 20.17
CA LEU A 353 4.68 2.33 20.36
C LEU A 353 3.33 3.03 20.51
N ILE A 354 2.31 2.48 19.88
CA ILE A 354 0.92 2.91 20.03
C ILE A 354 0.00 1.72 20.25
N GLU A 355 -1.04 1.93 21.06
CA GLU A 355 -2.12 0.98 21.23
C GLU A 355 -3.45 1.72 21.37
N TRP A 356 -4.35 1.50 20.42
CA TRP A 356 -5.72 2.03 20.49
C TRP A 356 -6.55 1.19 21.46
N ALA A 357 -7.40 1.85 22.24
CA ALA A 357 -8.36 1.13 23.07
C ALA A 357 -9.29 0.27 22.17
N PRO A 358 -9.63 -0.97 22.57
CA PRO A 358 -10.50 -1.84 21.78
C PRO A 358 -11.85 -1.20 21.43
N SER A 359 -12.36 -0.32 22.29
CA SER A 359 -13.59 0.47 22.06
C SER A 359 -13.51 1.38 20.83
N CYS A 360 -12.30 1.72 20.37
CA CYS A 360 -12.05 2.66 19.28
C CYS A 360 -11.82 1.98 17.92
N ALA A 361 -11.72 0.65 17.87
CA ALA A 361 -11.28 -0.09 16.68
C ALA A 361 -12.07 0.25 15.40
N ALA A 362 -13.38 0.51 15.51
CA ALA A 362 -14.24 0.83 14.38
C ALA A 362 -14.15 2.29 13.89
N PHE A 363 -13.40 3.16 14.59
CA PHE A 363 -13.36 4.60 14.30
C PHE A 363 -12.01 5.24 14.58
N THR A 364 -10.94 4.46 14.57
CA THR A 364 -9.57 4.98 14.57
C THR A 364 -9.34 5.91 13.36
N PRO A 365 -8.28 6.73 13.36
CA PRO A 365 -7.93 7.53 12.19
C PRO A 365 -7.78 6.68 10.91
N ALA A 366 -7.18 5.49 11.00
CA ALA A 366 -7.10 4.56 9.86
C ALA A 366 -8.48 4.11 9.33
N ALA A 367 -9.48 3.98 10.21
CA ALA A 367 -10.83 3.60 9.83
C ALA A 367 -11.65 4.75 9.24
N SER A 368 -11.32 6.01 9.57
CA SER A 368 -12.14 7.19 9.25
C SER A 368 -11.51 8.17 8.26
N ALA A 369 -10.21 8.07 8.01
CA ALA A 369 -9.51 8.93 7.05
C ALA A 369 -9.89 8.61 5.60
N PRO A 370 -9.73 9.58 4.67
CA PRO A 370 -9.89 9.33 3.24
C PRO A 370 -9.05 8.15 2.78
N ARG A 371 -9.63 7.34 1.90
CA ARG A 371 -9.03 6.14 1.33
C ARG A 371 -8.56 6.38 -0.10
N GLY A 372 -7.87 5.38 -0.65
CA GLY A 372 -7.43 5.38 -2.05
C GLY A 372 -5.92 5.23 -2.24
N ILE A 373 -5.13 5.20 -1.16
CA ILE A 373 -3.70 4.87 -1.25
C ILE A 373 -3.40 3.60 -0.44
N GLU A 374 -2.44 2.80 -0.91
CA GLU A 374 -1.99 1.56 -0.27
C GLU A 374 -0.50 1.68 0.07
N LEU A 375 -0.11 1.39 1.32
CA LEU A 375 1.31 1.23 1.64
C LEU A 375 1.80 -0.09 1.05
N LEU A 376 2.64 0.01 0.02
CA LEU A 376 3.27 -1.15 -0.60
C LEU A 376 4.44 -1.62 0.28
N SER A 377 5.35 -0.69 0.60
CA SER A 377 6.59 -1.00 1.31
C SER A 377 6.97 0.10 2.28
N LEU A 378 7.51 -0.28 3.43
CA LEU A 378 8.32 0.60 4.27
C LEU A 378 9.74 0.03 4.37
N ARG A 379 10.73 0.84 3.98
CA ARG A 379 12.15 0.50 4.14
C ARG A 379 12.91 1.63 4.82
N ALA A 380 14.10 1.32 5.30
CA ALA A 380 15.02 2.29 5.85
C ALA A 380 16.43 2.10 5.30
N GLU A 381 17.10 3.23 5.12
CA GLU A 381 18.54 3.33 4.95
C GLU A 381 19.10 3.93 6.24
N SER A 382 20.16 3.34 6.79
CA SER A 382 20.71 3.75 8.09
C SER A 382 22.19 4.08 8.00
N ALA A 383 22.57 5.24 8.55
CA ALA A 383 23.98 5.59 8.77
C ALA A 383 24.61 4.76 9.91
N ALA A 384 23.80 4.20 10.81
CA ALA A 384 24.21 3.38 11.95
C ALA A 384 23.35 2.09 12.04
N PRO A 385 23.50 1.15 11.09
CA PRO A 385 22.59 0.00 10.96
C PRO A 385 22.62 -0.95 12.17
N LEU A 386 23.77 -1.08 12.86
CA LEU A 386 23.89 -1.93 14.03
C LEU A 386 23.11 -1.39 15.24
N GLU A 387 23.18 -0.08 15.48
CA GLU A 387 22.44 0.58 16.56
C GLU A 387 20.93 0.54 16.31
N ALA A 388 20.52 0.85 15.07
CA ALA A 388 19.13 0.75 14.64
C ALA A 388 18.61 -0.70 14.78
N SER A 389 19.40 -1.70 14.38
CA SER A 389 19.02 -3.11 14.50
C SER A 389 18.82 -3.54 15.95
N ALA A 390 19.72 -3.15 16.85
CA ALA A 390 19.61 -3.48 18.27
C ALA A 390 18.34 -2.88 18.89
N SER A 391 18.04 -1.62 18.56
CA SER A 391 16.85 -0.92 19.06
C SER A 391 15.55 -1.49 18.50
N LEU A 392 15.50 -1.83 17.21
CA LEU A 392 14.35 -2.52 16.58
C LEU A 392 14.12 -3.90 17.21
N ALA A 393 15.18 -4.68 17.40
CA ALA A 393 15.10 -6.00 18.00
C ALA A 393 14.58 -5.94 19.45
N ALA A 394 14.97 -4.91 20.21
CA ALA A 394 14.46 -4.69 21.56
C ALA A 394 12.93 -4.45 21.59
N LEU A 395 12.36 -3.86 20.52
CA LEU A 395 10.91 -3.72 20.33
C LEU A 395 10.23 -4.97 19.75
N GLY A 396 10.98 -6.04 19.51
CA GLY A 396 10.48 -7.25 18.85
C GLY A 396 10.22 -7.08 17.35
N ILE A 397 10.91 -6.11 16.72
CA ILE A 397 10.86 -5.88 15.27
C ILE A 397 12.12 -6.46 14.65
N GLU A 398 11.95 -7.38 13.71
CA GLU A 398 13.06 -7.94 12.95
C GLU A 398 13.70 -6.83 12.09
N ALA A 399 14.98 -6.53 12.33
CA ALA A 399 15.65 -5.43 11.65
C ALA A 399 15.66 -5.60 10.11
N SER A 400 15.71 -6.84 9.62
CA SER A 400 15.60 -7.17 8.19
C SER A 400 14.24 -6.84 7.59
N ASP A 401 13.20 -6.63 8.40
CA ASP A 401 11.89 -6.19 7.93
C ASP A 401 11.86 -4.68 7.63
N LEU A 402 12.78 -3.88 8.16
CA LEU A 402 12.84 -2.43 7.88
C LEU A 402 14.13 -2.03 7.14
N LEU A 403 15.29 -2.44 7.63
CA LEU A 403 16.58 -2.05 7.07
C LEU A 403 16.81 -2.77 5.74
N ALA A 404 17.11 -2.01 4.68
CA ALA A 404 17.57 -2.60 3.43
C ALA A 404 18.99 -3.18 3.63
N GLN A 405 19.30 -4.32 3.00
CA GLN A 405 20.69 -4.78 2.94
C GLN A 405 21.48 -3.78 2.10
N PRO A 406 22.59 -3.21 2.60
CA PRO A 406 23.32 -2.18 1.88
C PRO A 406 23.95 -2.79 0.62
N ALA A 407 23.46 -2.38 -0.56
CA ALA A 407 24.16 -2.56 -1.82
C ALA A 407 25.19 -1.42 -1.99
N GLY A 408 26.22 -1.37 -1.12
CA GLY A 408 27.25 -0.34 -1.17
C GLY A 408 27.73 0.17 0.19
N ALA A 409 28.49 1.27 0.19
CA ALA A 409 28.93 1.94 1.40
C ALA A 409 27.74 2.51 2.19
N ALA A 410 27.84 2.52 3.53
CA ALA A 410 26.80 3.06 4.39
C ALA A 410 26.50 4.53 4.04
N PRO A 411 25.21 4.94 3.99
CA PRO A 411 24.85 6.31 3.67
C PRO A 411 25.29 7.27 4.78
N CYS A 412 25.54 8.54 4.42
CA CYS A 412 25.91 9.57 5.39
C CYS A 412 24.75 10.01 6.30
N SER A 413 23.50 9.68 5.95
CA SER A 413 22.30 10.00 6.71
C SER A 413 21.29 8.86 6.67
N SER A 414 20.53 8.71 7.74
CA SER A 414 19.41 7.77 7.77
C SER A 414 18.17 8.36 7.12
N ARG A 415 17.34 7.51 6.51
CA ARG A 415 16.00 7.89 6.00
C ARG A 415 15.05 6.70 5.99
N LEU A 416 13.78 6.99 6.27
CA LEU A 416 12.66 6.10 5.95
C LEU A 416 12.20 6.38 4.54
N VAL A 417 11.77 5.33 3.84
CA VAL A 417 11.22 5.43 2.51
C VAL A 417 9.96 4.58 2.42
N ALA A 418 8.84 5.21 2.06
CA ALA A 418 7.58 4.53 1.85
C ALA A 418 7.21 4.54 0.37
N ARG A 419 6.83 3.38 -0.17
CA ARG A 419 6.24 3.29 -1.51
C ARG A 419 4.75 3.13 -1.36
N LEU A 420 4.01 4.02 -2.01
CA LEU A 420 2.56 4.09 -1.96
C LEU A 420 2.01 3.78 -3.35
N ARG A 421 1.03 2.88 -3.44
CA ARG A 421 0.15 2.87 -4.62
C ARG A 421 -0.87 3.97 -4.47
N THR A 422 -1.09 4.70 -5.56
CA THR A 422 -2.03 5.81 -5.61
C THR A 422 -2.81 5.78 -6.93
N PRO A 423 -3.94 6.51 -7.05
CA PRO A 423 -4.66 6.70 -8.31
C PRO A 423 -3.81 7.24 -9.47
N LYS A 424 -2.65 7.85 -9.19
CA LYS A 424 -1.72 8.41 -10.17
C LYS A 424 -0.46 7.57 -10.40
N GLY A 425 -0.47 6.32 -9.95
CA GLY A 425 0.68 5.41 -10.02
C GLY A 425 1.39 5.27 -8.68
N VAL A 426 2.60 4.72 -8.69
CA VAL A 426 3.41 4.55 -7.47
C VAL A 426 4.18 5.81 -7.14
N VAL A 427 4.04 6.25 -5.89
CA VAL A 427 4.75 7.40 -5.32
C VAL A 427 5.69 6.91 -4.24
N GLU A 428 6.90 7.48 -4.20
CA GLU A 428 7.86 7.28 -3.11
C GLU A 428 7.88 8.55 -2.23
N LEU A 429 7.76 8.35 -0.91
CA LEU A 429 7.87 9.40 0.12
C LEU A 429 9.15 9.25 0.95
#